data_AF-A0A7H8IYF1-F1
#
_entry.id   AF-A0A7H8IYF1-F1
#
_cell.length_a   1.000
_cell.length_b   1.000
_cell.length_c   1.000
_cell.angle_alpha   90.00
_cell.angle_beta   90.00
_cell.angle_gamma   90.00
#
_symmetry.space_group_name_H-M   'P 1'
#
loop_
_entity.id
_entity.type
_entity.pdbx_description
1 polymer ?
#
loop_
_entity_poly.entity_id
_entity_poly.type
_entity_poly.pdbx_seq_one_letter_code
_entity_poly.pdbx_strand_id
1 'polypeptide(L)'
;MSRLIGADSAQIAAEQQRLRRAHEEKLQEIGRIDALLDEKIEHAAESAAQSLVDVRRQADDMARQMAEAEQRLTAARRDLVLTDETRMLQEAGIYEYRHPLADALAYKDRLDSLKARYKQLARDDRAVLGNQYWMVDGSAAKGRKMVRDFSKLMLRAYNAEADNAVRGMKPHRLDSLIDRLGKTRESIARLGATMQIRIGDDYHQLRVQELELTADYLVRKETEREEQRELRAQQREEERLQREIERERQRLEKERSHYEGALRRLRSGTGDEAAIAELEGKLAELGAELEAVEAREANIRAGYVYVISNVGAFGERMVKIGMTRRLDPMDRVIELGDASVPFRFDVHALIFSEDAVGLERRLHQEFESRRVNRVNLRREFFYVTPADVRAALQRLAGQHLLEFQDTPEAPEWRASQTAAGR
;
A
#
# COMPACT_ATOMS: atom_id res chain seq x y z
N MET A 1 -93.69 -81.04 -71.53
CA MET A 1 -92.82 -79.98 -70.95
C MET A 1 -93.31 -79.52 -69.55
N SER A 2 -93.34 -80.39 -68.51
CA SER A 2 -93.75 -79.95 -67.15
C SER A 2 -92.87 -80.45 -65.99
N ARG A 3 -91.88 -81.31 -66.24
CA ARG A 3 -90.98 -81.79 -65.18
C ARG A 3 -89.70 -80.98 -65.02
N LEU A 4 -89.40 -80.05 -65.93
CA LEU A 4 -88.17 -79.26 -65.86
C LEU A 4 -88.24 -78.02 -64.94
N ILE A 5 -89.43 -77.54 -64.52
CA ILE A 5 -89.55 -76.23 -63.83
C ILE A 5 -89.58 -76.35 -62.29
N GLY A 6 -90.05 -77.47 -61.72
CA GLY A 6 -90.19 -77.65 -60.27
C GLY A 6 -88.92 -78.08 -59.53
N ALA A 7 -87.96 -78.69 -60.23
CA ALA A 7 -86.67 -79.07 -59.65
C ALA A 7 -85.78 -77.83 -59.40
N ASP A 8 -85.90 -76.81 -60.26
CA ASP A 8 -85.10 -75.59 -60.18
C ASP A 8 -85.44 -74.75 -58.94
N SER A 9 -86.71 -74.61 -58.52
CA SER A 9 -87.06 -73.68 -57.42
C SER A 9 -86.62 -74.15 -56.03
N ALA A 10 -86.70 -75.45 -55.76
CA ALA A 10 -86.23 -76.04 -54.50
C ALA A 10 -84.70 -76.06 -54.42
N GLN A 11 -84.02 -76.28 -55.55
CA GLN A 11 -82.56 -76.10 -55.65
C GLN A 11 -82.16 -74.65 -55.35
N ILE A 12 -82.84 -73.68 -55.95
CA ILE A 12 -82.55 -72.25 -55.76
C ILE A 12 -82.73 -71.83 -54.28
N ALA A 13 -83.78 -72.27 -53.59
CA ALA A 13 -84.01 -71.91 -52.18
C ALA A 13 -82.95 -72.51 -51.23
N ALA A 14 -82.58 -73.77 -51.44
CA ALA A 14 -81.52 -74.42 -50.67
C ALA A 14 -80.15 -73.78 -50.92
N GLU A 15 -79.89 -73.38 -52.17
CA GLU A 15 -78.66 -72.70 -52.58
C GLU A 15 -78.59 -71.28 -52.00
N GLN A 16 -79.70 -70.54 -51.97
CA GLN A 16 -79.80 -69.24 -51.30
C GLN A 16 -79.56 -69.33 -49.79
N GLN A 17 -80.09 -70.37 -49.12
CA GLN A 17 -79.88 -70.54 -47.68
C GLN A 17 -78.43 -70.92 -47.35
N ARG A 18 -77.79 -71.74 -48.19
CA ARG A 18 -76.34 -72.03 -48.10
C ARG A 18 -75.51 -70.78 -48.31
N LEU A 19 -75.84 -69.97 -49.32
CA LEU A 19 -75.18 -68.68 -49.59
C LEU A 19 -75.30 -67.72 -48.40
N ARG A 20 -76.47 -67.62 -47.77
CA ARG A 20 -76.68 -66.75 -46.60
C ARG A 20 -75.85 -67.19 -45.39
N ARG A 21 -75.83 -68.49 -45.08
CA ARG A 21 -74.99 -69.02 -43.99
C ARG A 21 -73.51 -68.81 -44.25
N ALA A 22 -73.05 -69.11 -45.47
CA ALA A 22 -71.67 -68.85 -45.87
C ALA A 22 -71.31 -67.35 -45.80
N HIS A 23 -72.26 -66.47 -46.11
CA HIS A 23 -72.08 -65.02 -45.98
C HIS A 23 -72.02 -64.56 -44.52
N GLU A 24 -72.87 -65.08 -43.63
CA GLU A 24 -72.84 -64.79 -42.19
C GLU A 24 -71.55 -65.32 -41.53
N GLU A 25 -71.11 -66.53 -41.88
CA GLU A 25 -69.83 -67.09 -41.42
C GLU A 25 -68.66 -66.22 -41.88
N LYS A 26 -68.67 -65.78 -43.15
CA LYS A 26 -67.63 -64.90 -43.69
C LYS A 26 -67.65 -63.51 -43.05
N LEU A 27 -68.82 -62.96 -42.73
CA LEU A 27 -68.94 -61.70 -41.97
C LEU A 27 -68.38 -61.83 -40.55
N GLN A 28 -68.63 -62.96 -39.88
CA GLN A 28 -68.05 -63.23 -38.56
C GLN A 28 -66.54 -63.40 -38.62
N GLU A 29 -66.02 -64.06 -39.67
CA GLU A 29 -64.59 -64.21 -39.89
C GLU A 29 -63.92 -62.84 -40.18
N ILE A 30 -64.53 -62.00 -41.01
CA ILE A 30 -64.07 -60.62 -41.25
C ILE A 30 -64.07 -59.82 -39.95
N GLY A 31 -65.13 -59.87 -39.15
CA GLY A 31 -65.18 -59.15 -37.86
C GLY A 31 -64.12 -59.62 -36.86
N ARG A 32 -63.75 -60.91 -36.87
CA ARG A 32 -62.62 -61.42 -36.06
C ARG A 32 -61.27 -60.93 -36.58
N ILE A 33 -61.09 -60.90 -37.89
CA ILE A 33 -59.87 -60.41 -38.52
C ILE A 33 -59.68 -58.91 -38.25
N ASP A 34 -60.75 -58.12 -38.38
CA ASP A 34 -60.74 -56.68 -38.09
C ASP A 34 -60.39 -56.42 -36.63
N ALA A 35 -60.99 -57.15 -35.67
CA ALA A 35 -60.66 -57.01 -34.25
C ALA A 35 -59.20 -57.35 -33.94
N LEU A 36 -58.64 -58.40 -34.57
CA LEU A 36 -57.22 -58.77 -34.42
C LEU A 36 -56.28 -57.77 -35.09
N LEU A 37 -56.71 -57.14 -36.19
CA LEU A 37 -55.97 -56.08 -36.86
C LEU A 37 -55.94 -54.82 -36.00
N ASP A 38 -57.07 -54.42 -35.43
CA ASP A 38 -57.18 -53.26 -34.54
C ASP A 38 -56.28 -53.43 -33.30
N GLU A 39 -56.32 -54.60 -32.65
CA GLU A 39 -55.46 -54.90 -31.49
C GLU A 39 -53.96 -54.84 -31.86
N LYS A 40 -53.59 -55.38 -33.03
CA LYS A 40 -52.20 -55.31 -33.52
C LYS A 40 -51.77 -53.88 -33.86
N ILE A 41 -52.66 -53.07 -34.43
CA ILE A 41 -52.39 -51.67 -34.76
C ILE A 41 -52.22 -50.85 -33.49
N GLU A 42 -53.08 -51.06 -32.49
CA GLU A 42 -53.02 -50.37 -31.20
C GLU A 42 -51.72 -50.72 -30.46
N HIS A 43 -51.38 -52.00 -30.34
CA HIS A 43 -50.11 -52.43 -29.73
C HIS A 43 -48.88 -51.92 -30.50
N ALA A 44 -48.92 -51.88 -31.83
CA ALA A 44 -47.84 -51.32 -32.64
C ALA A 44 -47.71 -49.80 -32.45
N ALA A 45 -48.83 -49.07 -32.33
CA ALA A 45 -48.86 -47.64 -32.08
C ALA A 45 -48.33 -47.30 -30.68
N GLU A 46 -48.71 -48.07 -29.65
CA GLU A 46 -48.20 -47.93 -28.28
C GLU A 46 -46.69 -48.19 -28.21
N SER A 47 -46.22 -49.27 -28.86
CA SER A 47 -44.79 -49.60 -28.91
C SER A 47 -43.98 -48.52 -29.65
N ALA A 48 -44.51 -47.97 -30.75
CA ALA A 48 -43.89 -46.88 -31.48
C ALA A 48 -43.88 -45.57 -30.67
N ALA A 49 -44.96 -45.26 -29.96
CA ALA A 49 -45.05 -44.09 -29.08
C ALA A 49 -44.05 -44.18 -27.93
N GLN A 50 -43.93 -45.34 -27.28
CA GLN A 50 -42.96 -45.58 -26.22
C GLN A 50 -41.52 -45.45 -26.75
N SER A 51 -41.23 -46.03 -27.92
CA SER A 51 -39.93 -45.92 -28.57
C SER A 51 -39.58 -44.45 -28.91
N LEU A 52 -40.55 -43.65 -29.36
CA LEU A 52 -40.35 -42.22 -29.62
C LEU A 52 -40.03 -41.43 -28.34
N VAL A 53 -40.71 -41.74 -27.23
CA VAL A 53 -40.43 -41.13 -25.93
C VAL A 53 -39.02 -41.47 -25.46
N ASP A 54 -38.63 -42.74 -25.59
CA ASP A 54 -37.30 -43.20 -25.17
C ASP A 54 -36.19 -42.58 -26.03
N VAL A 55 -36.37 -42.53 -27.36
CA VAL A 55 -35.43 -41.85 -28.27
C VAL A 55 -35.34 -40.36 -27.98
N ARG A 56 -36.47 -39.70 -27.70
CA ARG A 56 -36.48 -38.27 -27.35
C ARG A 56 -35.76 -38.01 -26.03
N ARG A 57 -35.99 -38.85 -25.03
CA ARG A 57 -35.29 -38.77 -23.75
C ARG A 57 -33.79 -38.99 -23.92
N GLN A 58 -33.38 -39.96 -24.74
CA GLN A 58 -31.98 -40.19 -25.07
C GLN A 58 -31.36 -39.00 -25.82
N ALA A 59 -32.09 -38.38 -26.76
CA ALA A 59 -31.65 -37.20 -27.47
C ALA A 59 -31.47 -35.99 -26.53
N ASP A 60 -32.40 -35.78 -25.60
CA ASP A 60 -32.32 -34.73 -24.58
C ASP A 60 -31.16 -34.97 -23.60
N ASP A 61 -30.94 -36.22 -23.17
CA ASP A 61 -29.78 -36.60 -22.34
C ASP A 61 -28.46 -36.38 -23.08
N MET A 62 -28.37 -36.77 -24.36
CA MET A 62 -27.20 -36.57 -25.19
C MET A 62 -26.92 -35.07 -25.40
N ALA A 63 -27.96 -34.27 -25.65
CA ALA A 63 -27.84 -32.82 -25.81
C ALA A 63 -27.33 -32.15 -24.53
N ARG A 64 -27.80 -32.58 -23.35
CA ARG A 64 -27.29 -32.12 -22.05
C ARG A 64 -25.82 -32.49 -21.85
N GLN A 65 -25.45 -33.74 -22.13
CA GLN A 65 -24.06 -34.20 -22.02
C GLN A 65 -23.14 -33.45 -22.96
N MET A 66 -23.57 -33.16 -24.20
CA MET A 66 -22.82 -32.34 -25.15
C MET A 66 -22.61 -30.92 -24.64
N ALA A 67 -23.66 -30.26 -24.13
CA ALA A 67 -23.56 -28.92 -23.58
C ALA A 67 -22.60 -28.86 -22.38
N GLU A 68 -22.66 -29.84 -21.48
CA GLU A 68 -21.71 -29.94 -20.36
C GLU A 68 -20.27 -30.20 -20.84
N ALA A 69 -20.09 -31.09 -21.83
CA ALA A 69 -18.78 -31.38 -22.40
C ALA A 69 -18.17 -30.14 -23.08
N GLU A 70 -18.97 -29.35 -23.80
CA GLU A 70 -18.53 -28.09 -24.42
C GLU A 70 -18.13 -27.04 -23.38
N GLN A 71 -18.89 -26.92 -22.28
CA GLN A 71 -18.52 -26.03 -21.17
C GLN A 71 -17.20 -26.45 -20.53
N ARG A 72 -17.02 -27.74 -20.23
CA ARG A 72 -15.77 -28.29 -19.68
C ARG A 72 -14.60 -28.09 -20.63
N LEU A 73 -14.81 -28.31 -21.93
CA LEU A 73 -13.80 -28.09 -22.97
C LEU A 73 -13.38 -26.62 -23.03
N THR A 74 -14.35 -25.71 -22.94
CA THR A 74 -14.09 -24.26 -22.95
C THR A 74 -13.30 -23.83 -21.72
N ALA A 75 -13.66 -24.31 -20.53
CA ALA A 75 -12.91 -24.04 -19.30
C ALA A 75 -11.48 -24.60 -19.38
N ALA A 76 -11.33 -25.87 -19.77
CA ALA A 76 -10.01 -26.51 -19.92
C ALA A 76 -9.12 -25.80 -20.95
N ARG A 77 -9.69 -25.30 -22.05
CA ARG A 77 -8.96 -24.49 -23.03
C ARG A 77 -8.48 -23.16 -22.44
N ARG A 78 -9.31 -22.47 -21.64
CA ARG A 78 -8.90 -21.23 -20.96
C ARG A 78 -7.76 -21.48 -19.98
N ASP A 79 -7.86 -22.53 -19.17
CA ASP A 79 -6.83 -22.89 -18.19
C ASP A 79 -5.51 -23.27 -18.88
N LEU A 80 -5.59 -24.00 -20.00
CA LEU A 80 -4.42 -24.33 -20.82
C LEU A 80 -3.74 -23.06 -21.36
N VAL A 81 -4.51 -22.11 -21.91
CA VAL A 81 -3.98 -20.83 -22.40
C VAL A 81 -3.29 -20.05 -21.28
N LEU A 82 -3.91 -19.92 -20.10
CA LEU A 82 -3.30 -19.27 -18.94
C LEU A 82 -2.01 -19.96 -18.50
N THR A 83 -1.99 -21.29 -18.51
CA THR A 83 -0.81 -22.09 -18.15
C THR A 83 0.31 -21.91 -19.16
N ASP A 84 0.01 -21.91 -20.46
CA ASP A 84 0.98 -21.68 -21.53
C ASP A 84 1.54 -20.25 -21.48
N GLU A 85 0.69 -19.25 -21.24
CA GLU A 85 1.13 -17.87 -21.03
C GLU A 85 2.08 -17.75 -19.83
N THR A 86 1.73 -18.37 -18.71
CA THR A 86 2.55 -18.37 -17.49
C THR A 86 3.90 -19.03 -17.76
N ARG A 87 3.90 -20.17 -18.47
CA ARG A 87 5.11 -20.88 -18.85
C ARG A 87 6.01 -20.04 -19.77
N MET A 88 5.45 -19.37 -20.78
CA MET A 88 6.23 -18.49 -21.67
C MET A 88 6.90 -17.34 -20.90
N LEU A 89 6.18 -16.72 -19.95
CA LEU A 89 6.74 -15.66 -19.11
C LEU A 89 7.87 -16.18 -18.21
N GLN A 90 7.69 -17.35 -17.59
CA GLN A 90 8.74 -17.99 -16.79
C GLN A 90 9.96 -18.38 -17.63
N GLU A 91 9.75 -18.83 -18.87
CA GLU A 91 10.85 -19.10 -19.80
C GLU A 91 11.65 -17.83 -20.09
N ALA A 92 10.99 -16.68 -20.22
CA ALA A 92 11.62 -15.37 -20.33
C ALA A 92 12.20 -14.85 -19.00
N GLY A 93 12.04 -15.56 -17.88
CA GLY A 93 12.51 -15.14 -16.56
C GLY A 93 11.64 -14.07 -15.89
N ILE A 94 10.41 -13.88 -16.36
CA ILE A 94 9.43 -12.98 -15.75
C ILE A 94 8.62 -13.80 -14.74
N TYR A 95 8.92 -13.61 -13.46
CA TYR A 95 8.23 -14.31 -12.37
C TYR A 95 7.22 -13.40 -11.68
N GLU A 96 6.11 -13.97 -11.24
CA GLU A 96 5.19 -13.26 -10.36
C GLU A 96 5.72 -13.33 -8.93
N TYR A 97 6.08 -12.18 -8.38
CA TYR A 97 6.43 -12.01 -6.97
C TYR A 97 5.62 -10.85 -6.38
N ARG A 98 5.52 -10.81 -5.06
CA ARG A 98 4.86 -9.70 -4.36
C ARG A 98 5.69 -8.43 -4.55
N HIS A 99 5.23 -7.58 -5.45
CA HIS A 99 5.89 -6.32 -5.78
C HIS A 99 5.79 -5.32 -4.60
N PRO A 100 6.81 -4.47 -4.35
CA PRO A 100 6.73 -3.45 -3.29
C PRO A 100 5.51 -2.51 -3.38
N LEU A 101 4.99 -2.32 -4.60
CA LEU A 101 3.82 -1.49 -4.90
C LEU A 101 2.48 -2.24 -4.84
N ALA A 102 2.46 -3.54 -4.51
CA ALA A 102 1.24 -4.37 -4.62
C ALA A 102 0.07 -3.83 -3.79
N ASP A 103 0.37 -3.23 -2.64
CA ASP A 103 -0.63 -2.67 -1.72
C ASP A 103 -0.84 -1.15 -1.90
N ALA A 104 -0.15 -0.54 -2.88
CA ALA A 104 -0.17 0.90 -3.12
C ALA A 104 -1.22 1.26 -4.18
N LEU A 105 -2.45 1.56 -3.75
CA LEU A 105 -3.60 1.84 -4.64
C LEU A 105 -3.28 2.86 -5.74
N ALA A 106 -2.62 3.98 -5.41
CA ALA A 106 -2.26 5.04 -6.38
C ALA A 106 -1.24 4.62 -7.44
N TYR A 107 -0.48 3.53 -7.19
CA TYR A 107 0.59 3.04 -8.05
C TYR A 107 0.22 1.75 -8.79
N LYS A 108 -0.82 1.06 -8.31
CA LYS A 108 -1.24 -0.25 -8.82
C LYS A 108 -1.56 -0.19 -10.31
N ASP A 109 -2.42 0.73 -10.75
CA ASP A 109 -2.84 0.82 -12.16
C ASP A 109 -1.68 1.13 -13.11
N ARG A 110 -0.74 1.99 -12.66
CA ARG A 110 0.47 2.32 -13.42
C ARG A 110 1.41 1.12 -13.51
N LEU A 111 1.62 0.42 -12.41
CA LEU A 111 2.42 -0.80 -12.39
C LEU A 111 1.79 -1.87 -13.27
N ASP A 112 0.48 -2.11 -13.16
CA ASP A 112 -0.22 -3.13 -13.95
C ASP A 112 -0.14 -2.81 -15.45
N SER A 113 -0.30 -1.54 -15.82
CA SER A 113 -0.11 -1.06 -17.20
C SER A 113 1.33 -1.28 -17.70
N LEU A 114 2.33 -0.98 -16.87
CA LEU A 114 3.74 -1.18 -17.19
C LEU A 114 4.06 -2.67 -17.35
N LYS A 115 3.56 -3.51 -16.44
CA LYS A 115 3.70 -4.96 -16.47
C LYS A 115 3.07 -5.56 -17.71
N ALA A 116 1.87 -5.12 -18.07
CA ALA A 116 1.20 -5.56 -19.29
C ALA A 116 2.06 -5.24 -20.52
N ARG A 117 2.65 -4.04 -20.60
CA ARG A 117 3.48 -3.61 -21.74
C ARG A 117 4.77 -4.43 -21.88
N TYR A 118 5.54 -4.65 -20.80
CA TYR A 118 6.77 -5.45 -20.95
C TYR A 118 6.46 -6.94 -21.14
N LYS A 119 5.38 -7.47 -20.53
CA LYS A 119 4.91 -8.84 -20.79
C LYS A 119 4.54 -9.00 -22.28
N GLN A 120 3.88 -8.00 -22.87
CA GLN A 120 3.53 -8.01 -24.29
C GLN A 120 4.78 -8.01 -25.19
N LEU A 121 5.77 -7.16 -24.91
CA LEU A 121 7.03 -7.17 -25.66
C LEU A 121 7.79 -8.50 -25.55
N ALA A 122 7.71 -9.18 -24.40
CA ALA A 122 8.29 -10.51 -24.23
C ALA A 122 7.53 -11.57 -25.03
N ARG A 123 6.20 -11.48 -25.13
CA ARG A 123 5.36 -12.38 -25.95
C ARG A 123 5.60 -12.18 -27.44
N ASP A 124 5.77 -10.95 -27.88
CA ASP A 124 5.93 -10.58 -29.29
C ASP A 124 7.37 -10.78 -29.82
N ASP A 125 8.25 -11.45 -29.06
CA ASP A 125 9.69 -11.60 -29.37
C ASP A 125 10.40 -10.25 -29.63
N ARG A 126 9.93 -9.16 -28.99
CA ARG A 126 10.48 -7.80 -29.11
C ARG A 126 11.32 -7.36 -27.92
N ALA A 127 11.30 -8.12 -26.82
CA ALA A 127 12.12 -7.86 -25.64
C ALA A 127 13.62 -8.06 -25.90
N VAL A 128 13.96 -9.03 -26.76
CA VAL A 128 15.33 -9.31 -27.21
C VAL A 128 15.33 -9.38 -28.73
N LEU A 129 16.25 -8.64 -29.34
CA LEU A 129 16.44 -8.61 -30.78
C LEU A 129 17.66 -9.45 -31.12
N GLY A 130 17.63 -10.15 -32.26
CA GLY A 130 18.72 -11.00 -32.74
C GLY A 130 18.69 -11.17 -34.26
N ASN A 131 19.79 -11.65 -34.84
CA ASN A 131 19.92 -11.86 -36.28
C ASN A 131 19.06 -13.03 -36.76
N GLN A 132 18.09 -12.74 -37.64
CA GLN A 132 17.17 -13.73 -38.21
C GLN A 132 17.76 -14.54 -39.38
N TYR A 133 18.88 -14.08 -39.94
CA TYR A 133 19.51 -14.63 -41.14
C TYR A 133 20.73 -15.51 -40.85
N TRP A 134 20.99 -15.79 -39.56
CA TRP A 134 22.10 -16.64 -39.14
C TRP A 134 21.89 -18.09 -39.60
N MET A 135 22.95 -18.72 -40.10
CA MET A 135 22.95 -20.13 -40.52
C MET A 135 23.97 -20.92 -39.71
N VAL A 136 23.58 -22.13 -39.31
CA VAL A 136 24.45 -23.09 -38.63
C VAL A 136 24.48 -24.35 -39.48
N ASP A 137 25.67 -24.79 -39.86
CA ASP A 137 25.90 -25.92 -40.79
C ASP A 137 25.07 -25.80 -42.09
N GLY A 138 24.97 -24.58 -42.63
CA GLY A 138 24.17 -24.30 -43.83
C GLY A 138 22.64 -24.32 -43.61
N SER A 139 22.15 -24.51 -42.38
CA SER A 139 20.72 -24.53 -42.07
C SER A 139 20.27 -23.24 -41.38
N ALA A 140 19.42 -22.48 -42.07
CA ALA A 140 18.75 -21.31 -41.48
C ALA A 140 17.77 -21.69 -40.35
N ALA A 141 17.17 -22.89 -40.41
CA ALA A 141 16.28 -23.37 -39.36
C ALA A 141 17.03 -23.65 -38.04
N LYS A 142 18.20 -24.28 -38.13
CA LYS A 142 19.08 -24.49 -36.97
C LYS A 142 19.59 -23.16 -36.41
N GLY A 143 19.97 -22.22 -37.27
CA GLY A 143 20.39 -20.88 -36.87
C GLY A 143 19.30 -20.11 -36.12
N ARG A 144 18.08 -20.04 -36.66
CA ARG A 144 16.93 -19.42 -35.97
C ARG A 144 16.64 -20.08 -34.62
N LYS A 145 16.73 -21.41 -34.52
CA LYS A 145 16.56 -22.11 -33.25
C LYS A 145 17.62 -21.66 -32.23
N MET A 146 18.89 -21.65 -32.62
CA MET A 146 19.99 -21.25 -31.75
C MET A 146 19.83 -19.80 -31.27
N VAL A 147 19.53 -18.86 -32.17
CA VAL A 147 19.29 -17.45 -31.80
C VAL A 147 18.15 -17.32 -30.79
N ARG A 148 17.05 -18.06 -30.97
CA ARG A 148 15.93 -18.07 -30.01
C ARG A 148 16.34 -18.61 -28.64
N ASP A 149 17.02 -19.75 -28.58
CA ASP A 149 17.43 -20.38 -27.31
C ASP A 149 18.37 -19.45 -26.52
N PHE A 150 19.35 -18.84 -27.19
CA PHE A 150 20.24 -17.86 -26.57
C PHE A 150 19.51 -16.56 -26.20
N SER A 151 18.58 -16.08 -27.02
CA SER A 151 17.79 -14.88 -26.70
C SER A 151 16.96 -15.09 -25.43
N LYS A 152 16.33 -16.27 -25.26
CA LYS A 152 15.61 -16.63 -24.04
C LYS A 152 16.52 -16.65 -22.81
N LEU A 153 17.70 -17.24 -22.93
CA LEU A 153 18.68 -17.29 -21.84
C LEU A 153 19.13 -15.87 -21.42
N MET A 154 19.45 -15.02 -22.39
CA MET A 154 19.87 -13.65 -22.14
C MET A 154 18.75 -12.80 -21.54
N LEU A 155 17.51 -12.95 -22.03
CA LEU A 155 16.33 -12.28 -21.47
C LEU A 155 16.11 -12.68 -20.01
N ARG A 156 16.24 -13.98 -19.71
CA ARG A 156 16.11 -14.49 -18.34
C ARG A 156 17.17 -13.88 -17.41
N ALA A 157 18.42 -13.81 -17.85
CA ALA A 157 19.50 -13.20 -17.07
C ALA A 157 19.24 -11.71 -16.82
N TYR A 158 18.79 -10.98 -17.85
CA TYR A 158 18.42 -9.57 -17.73
C TYR A 158 17.25 -9.35 -16.75
N ASN A 159 16.19 -10.15 -16.86
CA ASN A 159 15.01 -10.04 -16.00
C ASN A 159 15.33 -10.38 -14.55
N ALA A 160 16.22 -11.36 -14.30
CA ALA A 160 16.70 -11.66 -12.96
C ALA A 160 17.41 -10.45 -12.33
N GLU A 161 18.26 -9.75 -13.08
CA GLU A 161 18.92 -8.53 -12.60
C GLU A 161 17.90 -7.42 -12.32
N ALA A 162 16.96 -7.22 -13.25
CA ALA A 162 15.93 -6.20 -13.10
C ALA A 162 15.02 -6.46 -11.89
N ASP A 163 14.59 -7.71 -11.67
CA ASP A 163 13.76 -8.11 -10.53
C ASP A 163 14.54 -7.94 -9.21
N ASN A 164 15.82 -8.27 -9.20
CA ASN A 164 16.68 -8.05 -8.04
C ASN A 164 16.85 -6.56 -7.72
N ALA A 165 16.98 -5.72 -8.76
CA ALA A 165 17.03 -4.26 -8.60
C ALA A 165 15.74 -3.71 -7.99
N VAL A 166 14.57 -4.18 -8.43
CA VAL A 166 13.27 -3.80 -7.84
C VAL A 166 13.16 -4.27 -6.38
N ARG A 167 13.51 -5.53 -6.09
CA ARG A 167 13.41 -6.09 -4.72
C ARG A 167 14.37 -5.42 -3.74
N GLY A 168 15.57 -5.07 -4.19
CA GLY A 168 16.60 -4.41 -3.40
C GLY A 168 16.52 -2.88 -3.41
N MET A 169 15.46 -2.30 -3.98
CA MET A 169 15.33 -0.87 -4.19
C MET A 169 15.36 -0.09 -2.88
N LYS A 170 16.17 0.97 -2.86
CA LYS A 170 16.12 2.06 -1.86
C LYS A 170 16.12 3.39 -2.61
N PRO A 171 15.45 4.45 -2.12
CA PRO A 171 15.38 5.74 -2.81
C PRO A 171 16.72 6.27 -3.35
N HIS A 172 17.75 6.28 -2.51
CA HIS A 172 19.09 6.79 -2.87
C HIS A 172 19.89 5.87 -3.82
N ARG A 173 19.37 4.70 -4.19
CA ARG A 173 20.07 3.73 -5.05
C ARG A 173 19.57 3.73 -6.49
N LEU A 174 18.52 4.49 -6.81
CA LEU A 174 17.88 4.48 -8.12
C LEU A 174 18.90 4.57 -9.26
N ASP A 175 19.72 5.61 -9.28
CA ASP A 175 20.71 5.85 -10.34
C ASP A 175 21.72 4.70 -10.45
N SER A 176 22.19 4.18 -9.31
CA SER A 176 23.14 3.06 -9.27
C SER A 176 22.54 1.76 -9.80
N LEU A 177 21.23 1.55 -9.62
CA LEU A 177 20.52 0.37 -10.10
C LEU A 177 20.17 0.50 -11.58
N ILE A 178 19.85 1.71 -12.06
CA ILE A 178 19.68 2.01 -13.48
C ILE A 178 21.00 1.78 -14.23
N ASP A 179 22.12 2.33 -13.74
CA ASP A 179 23.45 2.14 -14.33
C ASP A 179 23.83 0.65 -14.37
N ARG A 180 23.59 -0.09 -13.29
CA ARG A 180 23.81 -1.53 -13.25
C ARG A 180 22.99 -2.28 -14.29
N LEU A 181 21.71 -1.96 -14.42
CA LEU A 181 20.83 -2.58 -15.41
C LEU A 181 21.29 -2.25 -16.85
N GLY A 182 21.77 -1.03 -17.08
CA GLY A 182 22.42 -0.61 -18.32
C GLY A 182 23.68 -1.44 -18.64
N LYS A 183 24.58 -1.62 -17.67
CA LYS A 183 25.79 -2.45 -17.82
C LYS A 183 25.46 -3.92 -18.08
N THR A 184 24.40 -4.46 -17.48
CA THR A 184 23.91 -5.81 -17.76
C THR A 184 23.44 -5.91 -19.21
N ARG A 185 22.68 -4.92 -19.69
CA ARG A 185 22.25 -4.83 -21.09
C ARG A 185 23.43 -4.77 -22.07
N GLU A 186 24.45 -3.97 -21.77
CA GLU A 186 25.68 -3.89 -22.59
C GLU A 186 26.46 -5.20 -22.59
N SER A 187 26.57 -5.86 -21.44
CA SER A 187 27.23 -7.16 -21.31
C SER A 187 26.53 -8.23 -22.14
N ILE A 188 25.19 -8.24 -22.14
CA ILE A 188 24.40 -9.12 -23.00
C ILE A 188 24.67 -8.83 -24.48
N ALA A 189 24.68 -7.56 -24.89
CA ALA A 189 24.96 -7.19 -26.28
C ALA A 189 26.37 -7.62 -26.73
N ARG A 190 27.36 -7.49 -25.84
CA ARG A 190 28.75 -7.92 -26.09
C ARG A 190 28.86 -9.44 -26.21
N LEU A 191 28.26 -10.20 -25.29
CA LEU A 191 28.26 -11.67 -25.34
C LEU A 191 27.44 -12.21 -26.52
N GLY A 192 26.40 -11.48 -26.92
CA GLY A 192 25.51 -11.80 -28.02
C GLY A 192 25.97 -11.31 -29.40
N ALA A 193 27.11 -10.62 -29.49
CA ALA A 193 27.51 -9.85 -30.67
C ALA A 193 27.51 -10.67 -31.98
N THR A 194 28.01 -11.91 -31.95
CA THR A 194 28.05 -12.80 -33.12
C THR A 194 26.67 -13.05 -33.72
N MET A 195 25.66 -13.19 -32.86
CA MET A 195 24.26 -13.40 -33.24
C MET A 195 23.45 -12.09 -33.26
N GLN A 196 24.12 -10.95 -33.05
CA GLN A 196 23.52 -9.62 -32.89
C GLN A 196 22.41 -9.60 -31.80
N ILE A 197 22.56 -10.41 -30.76
CA ILE A 197 21.59 -10.49 -29.66
C ILE A 197 21.74 -9.27 -28.76
N ARG A 198 20.65 -8.51 -28.57
CA ARG A 198 20.60 -7.35 -27.67
C ARG A 198 19.22 -7.17 -27.03
N ILE A 199 19.18 -6.58 -25.83
CA ILE A 199 17.90 -6.17 -25.22
C ILE A 199 17.33 -5.00 -26.00
N GLY A 200 16.04 -5.07 -26.35
CA GLY A 200 15.33 -4.00 -27.05
C GLY A 200 15.28 -2.71 -26.22
N ASP A 201 15.39 -1.56 -26.90
CA ASP A 201 15.39 -0.24 -26.26
C ASP A 201 14.10 0.01 -25.47
N ASP A 202 12.94 -0.25 -26.10
CA ASP A 202 11.62 -0.10 -25.46
C ASP A 202 11.48 -0.97 -24.20
N TYR A 203 11.97 -2.21 -24.26
CA TYR A 203 11.92 -3.15 -23.14
C TYR A 203 12.80 -2.69 -21.98
N HIS A 204 14.01 -2.21 -22.30
CA HIS A 204 14.91 -1.64 -21.30
C HIS A 204 14.28 -0.42 -20.62
N GLN A 205 13.70 0.50 -21.40
CA GLN A 205 13.06 1.69 -20.87
C GLN A 205 11.87 1.36 -19.95
N LEU A 206 11.07 0.36 -20.28
CA LEU A 206 9.97 -0.09 -19.40
C LEU A 206 10.49 -0.61 -18.07
N ARG A 207 11.61 -1.34 -18.05
CA ARG A 207 12.21 -1.83 -16.81
C ARG A 207 12.86 -0.70 -16.00
N VAL A 208 13.41 0.32 -16.65
CA VAL A 208 13.88 1.54 -15.97
C VAL A 208 12.70 2.29 -15.34
N GLN A 209 11.59 2.47 -16.06
CA GLN A 209 10.37 3.08 -15.54
C GLN A 209 9.81 2.34 -14.32
N GLU A 210 9.94 1.01 -14.26
CA GLU A 210 9.55 0.22 -13.09
C GLU A 210 10.41 0.54 -11.86
N LEU A 211 11.73 0.72 -12.06
CA LEU A 211 12.65 1.15 -11.00
C LEU A 211 12.31 2.55 -10.49
N GLU A 212 12.08 3.49 -11.41
CA GLU A 212 11.70 4.88 -11.10
C GLU A 212 10.38 4.94 -10.33
N LEU A 213 9.35 4.22 -10.80
CA LEU A 213 8.05 4.15 -10.14
C LEU A 213 8.16 3.55 -8.74
N THR A 214 9.00 2.54 -8.57
CA THR A 214 9.25 1.92 -7.26
C THR A 214 9.97 2.88 -6.32
N ALA A 215 10.96 3.62 -6.81
CA ALA A 215 11.70 4.60 -6.00
C ALA A 215 10.79 5.76 -5.55
N ASP A 216 9.97 6.33 -6.43
CA ASP A 216 9.01 7.41 -6.10
C ASP A 216 8.06 6.98 -4.98
N TYR A 217 7.46 5.79 -5.08
CA TYR A 217 6.61 5.27 -4.01
C TYR A 217 7.34 5.13 -2.67
N LEU A 218 8.57 4.61 -2.68
CA LEU A 218 9.33 4.43 -1.44
C LEU A 218 9.65 5.77 -0.77
N VAL A 219 9.98 6.81 -1.57
CA VAL A 219 10.16 8.18 -1.06
C VAL A 219 8.88 8.70 -0.42
N ARG A 220 7.73 8.57 -1.11
CA ARG A 220 6.45 9.06 -0.57
C ARG A 220 6.05 8.33 0.69
N LYS A 221 6.19 7.01 0.73
CA LYS A 221 5.89 6.18 1.90
C LYS A 221 6.76 6.56 3.10
N GLU A 222 8.03 6.84 2.87
CA GLU A 222 8.95 7.29 3.93
C GLU A 222 8.53 8.68 4.45
N THR A 223 8.22 9.61 3.54
CA THR A 223 7.75 10.96 3.85
C THR A 223 6.45 10.92 4.68
N GLU A 224 5.43 10.20 4.21
CA GLU A 224 4.15 10.04 4.93
C GLU A 224 4.35 9.44 6.33
N ARG A 225 5.26 8.47 6.46
CA ARG A 225 5.56 7.84 7.75
C ARG A 225 6.26 8.82 8.70
N GLU A 226 7.15 9.66 8.19
CA GLU A 226 7.80 10.72 8.96
C GLU A 226 6.78 11.78 9.40
N GLU A 227 5.95 12.27 8.48
CA GLU A 227 4.89 13.24 8.78
C GLU A 227 3.92 12.72 9.86
N GLN A 228 3.50 11.45 9.77
CA GLN A 228 2.64 10.84 10.79
C GLN A 228 3.34 10.71 12.15
N ARG A 229 4.64 10.38 12.17
CA ARG A 229 5.40 10.31 13.42
C ARG A 229 5.51 11.68 14.06
N GLU A 230 5.73 12.71 13.27
CA GLU A 230 5.83 14.10 13.70
C GLU A 230 4.49 14.62 14.22
N LEU A 231 3.39 14.40 13.50
CA LEU A 231 2.05 14.77 13.95
C LEU A 231 1.72 14.14 15.29
N ARG A 232 2.03 12.84 15.46
CA ARG A 232 1.85 12.15 16.75
C ARG A 232 2.77 12.69 17.84
N ALA A 233 3.97 13.15 17.51
CA ALA A 233 4.87 13.76 18.48
C ALA A 233 4.33 15.12 18.95
N GLN A 234 3.86 15.95 18.01
CA GLN A 234 3.22 17.24 18.31
C GLN A 234 1.97 17.06 19.18
N GLN A 235 1.10 16.10 18.84
CA GLN A 235 -0.09 15.78 19.64
C GLN A 235 0.27 15.39 21.08
N ARG A 236 1.29 14.54 21.27
CA ARG A 236 1.77 14.18 22.62
C ARG A 236 2.33 15.38 23.38
N GLU A 237 3.02 16.28 22.69
CA GLU A 237 3.57 17.49 23.31
C GLU A 237 2.45 18.45 23.74
N GLU A 238 1.43 18.66 22.89
CA GLU A 238 0.24 19.45 23.19
C GLU A 238 -0.52 18.87 24.40
N GLU A 239 -0.77 17.55 24.40
CA GLU A 239 -1.45 16.87 25.51
C GLU A 239 -0.69 16.98 26.82
N ARG A 240 0.65 16.92 26.77
CA ARG A 240 1.49 17.09 27.97
C ARG A 240 1.41 18.51 28.49
N LEU A 241 1.49 19.51 27.61
CA LEU A 241 1.37 20.91 27.97
C LEU A 241 0.01 21.19 28.61
N GLN A 242 -1.08 20.72 28.01
CA GLN A 242 -2.43 20.89 28.58
C GLN A 242 -2.55 20.27 29.97
N ARG A 243 -1.98 19.07 30.17
CA ARG A 243 -1.97 18.43 31.50
C ARG A 243 -1.13 19.18 32.52
N GLU A 244 -0.04 19.79 32.11
CA GLU A 244 0.83 20.59 32.97
C GLU A 244 0.14 21.88 33.41
N ILE A 245 -0.46 22.61 32.46
CA ILE A 245 -1.26 23.81 32.73
C ILE A 245 -2.41 23.48 33.68
N GLU A 246 -3.18 22.43 33.41
CA GLU A 246 -4.31 22.03 34.26
C GLU A 246 -3.86 21.64 35.67
N ARG A 247 -2.73 20.94 35.80
CA ARG A 247 -2.17 20.57 37.11
C ARG A 247 -1.76 21.79 37.92
N GLU A 248 -1.08 22.74 37.28
CA GLU A 248 -0.64 23.96 37.95
C GLU A 248 -1.84 24.84 38.32
N ARG A 249 -2.82 24.96 37.43
CA ARG A 249 -4.07 25.67 37.71
C ARG A 249 -4.79 25.07 38.93
N GLN A 250 -4.95 23.75 38.97
CA GLN A 250 -5.57 23.06 40.11
C GLN A 250 -4.78 23.23 41.41
N ARG A 251 -3.44 23.30 41.34
CA ARG A 251 -2.59 23.53 42.51
C ARG A 251 -2.82 24.94 43.06
N LEU A 252 -2.75 25.95 42.20
CA LEU A 252 -2.98 27.36 42.56
C LEU A 252 -4.41 27.57 43.09
N GLU A 253 -5.43 26.98 42.47
CA GLU A 253 -6.81 27.06 42.92
C GLU A 253 -7.01 26.44 44.32
N LYS A 254 -6.38 25.29 44.60
CA LYS A 254 -6.43 24.66 45.93
C LYS A 254 -5.76 25.51 47.00
N GLU A 255 -4.61 26.06 46.68
CA GLU A 255 -3.85 26.93 47.60
C GLU A 255 -4.63 28.22 47.89
N ARG A 256 -5.18 28.86 46.84
CA ARG A 256 -6.08 30.00 46.96
C ARG A 256 -7.29 29.66 47.84
N SER A 257 -7.98 28.55 47.60
CA SER A 257 -9.12 28.13 48.41
C SER A 257 -8.74 27.88 49.89
N HIS A 258 -7.53 27.40 50.16
CA HIS A 258 -7.02 27.21 51.52
C HIS A 258 -6.87 28.55 52.25
N TYR A 259 -6.22 29.52 51.61
CA TYR A 259 -6.03 30.86 52.15
C TYR A 259 -7.36 31.63 52.29
N GLU A 260 -8.28 31.53 51.33
CA GLU A 260 -9.63 32.10 51.44
C GLU A 260 -10.42 31.50 52.64
N GLY A 261 -10.25 30.20 52.89
CA GLY A 261 -10.82 29.53 54.06
C GLY A 261 -10.20 30.02 55.39
N ALA A 262 -8.88 30.18 55.43
CA ALA A 262 -8.17 30.72 56.59
C ALA A 262 -8.58 32.17 56.89
N LEU A 263 -8.65 33.01 55.85
CA LEU A 263 -9.07 34.40 55.94
C LEU A 263 -10.51 34.53 56.45
N ARG A 264 -11.45 33.70 55.96
CA ARG A 264 -12.84 33.69 56.47
C ARG A 264 -12.92 33.37 57.95
N ARG A 265 -12.12 32.41 58.44
CA ARG A 265 -12.06 32.06 59.87
C ARG A 265 -11.51 33.22 60.71
N LEU A 266 -10.42 33.84 60.27
CA LEU A 266 -9.81 34.99 60.96
C LEU A 266 -10.76 36.20 61.04
N ARG A 267 -11.48 36.50 59.95
CA ARG A 267 -12.48 37.59 59.92
C ARG A 267 -13.72 37.33 60.78
N SER A 268 -14.00 36.07 61.13
CA SER A 268 -15.17 35.71 61.98
C SER A 268 -14.90 35.76 63.49
N GLY A 269 -13.64 35.94 63.91
CA GLY A 269 -13.25 36.15 65.32
C GLY A 269 -12.76 37.58 65.59
N THR A 270 -12.23 37.84 66.79
CA THR A 270 -11.41 39.03 67.10
C THR A 270 -10.01 38.85 66.49
N GLY A 271 -9.94 38.89 65.16
CA GLY A 271 -8.73 38.61 64.38
C GLY A 271 -7.68 39.71 64.45
N ASP A 272 -6.42 39.32 64.47
CA ASP A 272 -5.25 40.18 64.33
C ASP A 272 -5.24 40.81 62.91
N GLU A 273 -5.35 42.14 62.83
CA GLU A 273 -5.35 42.89 61.56
C GLU A 273 -4.08 42.63 60.73
N ALA A 274 -2.93 42.40 61.38
CA ALA A 274 -1.69 42.10 60.67
C ALA A 274 -1.74 40.74 59.95
N ALA A 275 -2.33 39.73 60.59
CA ALA A 275 -2.50 38.40 60.00
C ALA A 275 -3.51 38.39 58.85
N ILE A 276 -4.54 39.25 58.90
CA ILE A 276 -5.50 39.45 57.81
C ILE A 276 -4.81 40.05 56.59
N ALA A 277 -4.01 41.10 56.78
CA ALA A 277 -3.27 41.76 55.70
C ALA A 277 -2.25 40.84 55.02
N GLU A 278 -1.54 39.99 55.78
CA GLU A 278 -0.61 39.00 55.21
C GLU A 278 -1.32 37.99 54.30
N LEU A 279 -2.48 37.47 54.74
CA LEU A 279 -3.27 36.52 53.95
C LEU A 279 -3.88 37.15 52.69
N GLU A 280 -4.28 38.42 52.76
CA GLU A 280 -4.74 39.17 51.58
C GLU A 280 -3.61 39.39 50.58
N GLY A 281 -2.39 39.68 51.04
CA GLY A 281 -1.20 39.77 50.19
C GLY A 281 -0.93 38.46 49.46
N LYS A 282 -0.92 37.34 50.18
CA LYS A 282 -0.75 35.99 49.59
C LYS A 282 -1.84 35.65 48.57
N LEU A 283 -3.10 36.03 48.83
CA LEU A 283 -4.19 35.83 47.88
C LEU A 283 -4.05 36.69 46.62
N ALA A 284 -3.52 37.91 46.74
CA ALA A 284 -3.24 38.76 45.59
C ALA A 284 -2.09 38.19 44.73
N GLU A 285 -1.02 37.68 45.36
CA GLU A 285 0.08 36.99 44.67
C GLU A 285 -0.42 35.77 43.89
N LEU A 286 -1.18 34.88 44.54
CA LEU A 286 -1.78 33.70 43.90
C LEU A 286 -2.75 34.08 42.77
N GLY A 287 -3.48 35.19 42.91
CA GLY A 287 -4.34 35.72 41.86
C GLY A 287 -3.56 36.14 40.62
N ALA A 288 -2.45 36.87 40.80
CA ALA A 288 -1.57 37.28 39.72
C ALA A 288 -0.88 36.08 39.03
N GLU A 289 -0.49 35.06 39.80
CA GLU A 289 0.07 33.82 39.24
C GLU A 289 -0.95 33.06 38.39
N LEU A 290 -2.20 32.97 38.84
CA LEU A 290 -3.27 32.33 38.09
C LEU A 290 -3.55 33.07 36.77
N GLU A 291 -3.65 34.41 36.81
CA GLU A 291 -3.80 35.23 35.60
C GLU A 291 -2.62 35.04 34.64
N ALA A 292 -1.39 34.92 35.14
CA ALA A 292 -0.21 34.68 34.30
C ALA A 292 -0.24 33.31 33.62
N VAL A 293 -0.73 32.26 34.30
CA VAL A 293 -0.93 30.93 33.71
C VAL A 293 -2.00 30.97 32.62
N GLU A 294 -3.14 31.61 32.88
CA GLU A 294 -4.24 31.77 31.92
C GLU A 294 -3.83 32.60 30.69
N ALA A 295 -3.08 33.69 30.90
CA ALA A 295 -2.57 34.52 29.82
C ALA A 295 -1.60 33.75 28.90
N ARG A 296 -0.78 32.85 29.46
CA ARG A 296 0.10 31.96 28.68
C ARG A 296 -0.67 30.90 27.92
N GLU A 297 -1.71 30.34 28.51
CA GLU A 297 -2.60 29.38 27.82
C GLU A 297 -3.29 30.05 26.61
N ALA A 298 -3.75 31.30 26.78
CA ALA A 298 -4.40 32.06 25.72
C ALA A 298 -3.44 32.48 24.60
N ASN A 299 -2.18 32.80 24.92
CA ASN A 299 -1.19 33.24 23.93
C ASN A 299 -0.35 32.07 23.39
N ILE A 300 -0.84 31.42 22.33
CA ILE A 300 -0.15 30.33 21.63
C ILE A 300 1.22 30.71 21.01
N ARG A 301 1.55 32.01 20.91
CA ARG A 301 2.81 32.50 20.36
C ARG A 301 3.87 32.75 21.43
N ALA A 302 3.47 32.90 22.69
CA ALA A 302 4.38 33.13 23.80
C ALA A 302 5.10 31.84 24.20
N GLY A 303 6.32 31.97 24.70
CA GLY A 303 7.10 30.84 25.20
C GLY A 303 8.58 31.18 25.35
N TYR A 304 9.39 30.14 25.46
CA TYR A 304 10.83 30.25 25.57
C TYR A 304 11.50 29.76 24.29
N VAL A 305 12.37 30.59 23.71
CA VAL A 305 13.33 30.15 22.69
C VAL A 305 14.57 29.63 23.41
N TYR A 306 14.94 28.39 23.14
CA TYR A 306 16.13 27.77 23.70
C TYR A 306 17.22 27.59 22.65
N VAL A 307 18.46 27.72 23.09
CA VAL A 307 19.67 27.46 22.30
C VAL A 307 20.48 26.42 23.06
N ILE A 308 20.65 25.24 22.45
CA ILE A 308 21.31 24.10 23.11
C ILE A 308 22.36 23.46 22.21
N SER A 309 23.41 22.89 22.80
CA SER A 309 24.40 22.11 22.06
C SER A 309 24.74 20.81 22.80
N ASN A 310 25.38 19.89 22.08
CA ASN A 310 25.88 18.65 22.67
C ASN A 310 27.22 18.33 22.03
N VAL A 311 28.29 18.80 22.66
CA VAL A 311 29.66 18.67 22.13
C VAL A 311 30.05 17.21 22.00
N GLY A 312 29.61 16.35 22.92
CA GLY A 312 29.96 14.93 22.88
C GLY A 312 29.29 14.14 21.77
N ALA A 313 28.11 14.55 21.30
CA ALA A 313 27.39 13.91 20.20
C ALA A 313 27.69 14.55 18.83
N PHE A 314 27.82 15.88 18.79
CA PHE A 314 27.80 16.66 17.55
C PHE A 314 29.02 17.56 17.34
N GLY A 315 29.92 17.65 18.31
CA GLY A 315 31.06 18.56 18.29
C GLY A 315 30.69 20.02 18.61
N GLU A 316 31.68 20.91 18.52
CA GLU A 316 31.57 22.30 19.00
C GLU A 316 30.81 23.25 18.06
N ARG A 317 30.57 22.84 16.81
CA ARG A 317 30.00 23.68 15.75
C ARG A 317 28.62 23.21 15.31
N MET A 318 27.83 22.74 16.27
CA MET A 318 26.45 22.33 16.03
C MET A 318 25.55 22.75 17.18
N VAL A 319 24.52 23.53 16.85
CA VAL A 319 23.56 24.05 17.81
C VAL A 319 22.15 23.72 17.35
N LYS A 320 21.28 23.39 18.30
CA LYS A 320 19.84 23.34 18.10
C LYS A 320 19.21 24.63 18.62
N ILE A 321 18.35 25.22 17.79
CA ILE A 321 17.55 26.40 18.13
C ILE A 321 16.10 25.99 17.99
N GLY A 322 15.33 26.05 19.08
CA GLY A 322 13.91 25.74 19.06
C GLY A 322 13.14 26.54 20.10
N MET A 323 11.84 26.29 20.20
CA MET A 323 11.00 26.92 21.22
C MET A 323 10.19 25.90 22.03
N THR A 324 9.76 26.33 23.21
CA THR A 324 8.90 25.55 24.11
C THR A 324 7.85 26.45 24.74
N ARG A 325 6.64 25.90 24.92
CA ARG A 325 5.53 26.55 25.64
C ARG A 325 5.34 26.01 27.06
N ARG A 326 6.22 25.11 27.50
CA ARG A 326 6.21 24.53 28.85
C ARG A 326 6.33 25.63 29.90
N LEU A 327 5.73 25.40 31.08
CA LEU A 327 5.84 26.33 32.21
C LEU A 327 7.30 26.40 32.66
N ASP A 328 7.96 25.23 32.76
CA ASP A 328 9.40 25.12 32.94
C ASP A 328 10.10 24.76 31.60
N PRO A 329 10.90 25.67 31.01
CA PRO A 329 11.61 25.39 29.78
C PRO A 329 12.70 24.31 29.93
N MET A 330 13.25 24.08 31.13
CA MET A 330 14.30 23.08 31.35
C MET A 330 13.80 21.65 31.19
N ASP A 331 12.54 21.38 31.55
CA ASP A 331 11.91 20.07 31.34
C ASP A 331 11.96 19.66 29.86
N ARG A 332 11.73 20.61 28.95
CA ARG A 332 11.84 20.34 27.52
C ARG A 332 13.28 20.01 27.10
N VAL A 333 14.27 20.71 27.64
CA VAL A 333 15.68 20.44 27.32
C VAL A 333 16.08 19.04 27.77
N ILE A 334 15.64 18.62 28.96
CA ILE A 334 15.90 17.28 29.50
C ILE A 334 15.21 16.21 28.63
N GLU A 335 13.93 16.40 28.29
CA GLU A 335 13.18 15.50 27.40
C GLU A 335 13.88 15.29 26.04
N LEU A 336 14.51 16.34 25.50
CA LEU A 336 15.24 16.26 24.23
C LEU A 336 16.54 15.47 24.35
N GLY A 337 17.21 15.51 25.51
CA GLY A 337 18.46 14.79 25.78
C GLY A 337 18.26 13.28 25.96
N ASP A 338 17.24 12.88 26.71
CA ASP A 338 17.07 11.48 27.16
C ASP A 338 16.79 10.49 26.02
N ALA A 339 16.21 10.94 24.91
CA ALA A 339 15.67 10.04 23.90
C ALA A 339 16.66 9.63 22.79
N SER A 340 17.76 10.37 22.58
CA SER A 340 18.45 10.31 21.27
C SER A 340 19.94 10.66 21.24
N VAL A 341 20.55 11.04 22.37
CA VAL A 341 21.96 11.44 22.42
C VAL A 341 22.68 10.81 23.62
N PRO A 342 24.00 10.55 23.51
CA PRO A 342 24.77 9.88 24.58
C PRO A 342 25.08 10.76 25.79
N PHE A 343 24.95 12.08 25.67
CA PHE A 343 25.21 13.05 26.73
C PHE A 343 24.05 14.03 26.82
N ARG A 344 23.87 14.69 27.96
CA ARG A 344 22.88 15.77 28.09
C ARG A 344 23.24 16.98 27.23
N PHE A 345 22.22 17.77 26.89
CA PHE A 345 22.42 19.05 26.20
C PHE A 345 22.93 20.11 27.17
N ASP A 346 23.89 20.90 26.71
CA ASP A 346 24.29 22.16 27.33
C ASP A 346 23.34 23.26 26.90
N VAL A 347 22.89 24.08 27.85
CA VAL A 347 22.00 25.21 27.59
C VAL A 347 22.82 26.48 27.45
N HIS A 348 22.70 27.14 26.30
CA HIS A 348 23.37 28.41 26.05
C HIS A 348 22.47 29.61 26.31
N ALA A 349 21.17 29.47 26.06
CA ALA A 349 20.19 30.51 26.32
C ALA A 349 18.79 29.94 26.50
N LEU A 350 18.01 30.60 27.37
CA LEU A 350 16.56 30.46 27.50
C LEU A 350 15.95 31.86 27.49
N ILE A 351 15.24 32.19 26.42
CA ILE A 351 14.75 33.55 26.18
C ILE A 351 13.23 33.52 26.15
N PHE A 352 12.61 34.09 27.18
CA PHE A 352 11.18 34.33 27.16
C PHE A 352 10.83 35.39 26.10
N SER A 353 9.79 35.14 25.32
CA SER A 353 9.25 36.07 24.33
C SER A 353 7.74 35.91 24.24
N GLU A 354 7.01 37.03 24.19
CA GLU A 354 5.57 37.06 23.89
C GLU A 354 5.28 36.60 22.43
N ASP A 355 6.29 36.68 21.56
CA ASP A 355 6.30 36.13 20.20
C ASP A 355 7.52 35.22 19.99
N ALA A 356 7.56 34.11 20.73
CA ALA A 356 8.63 33.11 20.62
C ALA A 356 8.68 32.50 19.21
N VAL A 357 7.51 32.26 18.61
CA VAL A 357 7.38 31.76 17.22
C VAL A 357 8.04 32.71 16.23
N GLY A 358 7.81 34.02 16.36
CA GLY A 358 8.45 35.02 15.50
C GLY A 358 9.96 35.09 15.69
N LEU A 359 10.45 35.03 16.93
CA LEU A 359 11.88 35.05 17.23
C LEU A 359 12.60 33.81 16.68
N GLU A 360 12.04 32.62 16.91
CA GLU A 360 12.60 31.35 16.43
C GLU A 360 12.66 31.30 14.90
N ARG A 361 11.60 31.69 14.21
CA ARG A 361 11.58 31.79 12.74
C ARG A 361 12.67 32.72 12.21
N ARG A 362 12.90 33.88 12.83
CA ARG A 362 13.95 34.82 12.40
C ARG A 362 15.35 34.21 12.56
N LEU A 363 15.59 33.50 13.66
CA LEU A 363 16.86 32.79 13.87
C LEU A 363 17.06 31.68 12.85
N HIS A 364 16.02 30.89 12.56
CA HIS A 364 16.09 29.86 11.53
C HIS A 364 16.41 30.44 10.15
N GLN A 365 15.79 31.57 9.79
CA GLN A 365 16.06 32.26 8.53
C GLN A 365 17.50 32.78 8.46
N GLU A 366 18.02 33.38 9.54
CA GLU A 366 19.41 33.86 9.65
C GLU A 366 20.42 32.73 9.41
N PHE A 367 20.09 31.51 9.83
CA PHE A 367 20.96 30.33 9.77
C PHE A 367 20.58 29.32 8.68
N GLU A 368 19.66 29.65 7.78
CA GLU A 368 19.08 28.71 6.81
C GLU A 368 20.15 28.07 5.90
N SER A 369 21.12 28.85 5.44
CA SER A 369 22.25 28.35 4.61
C SER A 369 23.15 27.35 5.35
N ARG A 370 23.14 27.38 6.69
CA ARG A 370 23.93 26.54 7.59
C ARG A 370 23.11 25.44 8.25
N ARG A 371 21.86 25.20 7.82
CA ARG A 371 21.03 24.12 8.35
C ARG A 371 21.64 22.75 8.07
N VAL A 372 21.61 21.87 9.07
CA VAL A 372 22.14 20.49 8.98
C VAL A 372 21.21 19.63 8.12
N ASN A 373 19.91 19.66 8.37
CA ASN A 373 18.93 18.91 7.59
C ASN A 373 18.25 19.82 6.56
N ARG A 374 18.52 19.60 5.28
CA ARG A 374 17.94 20.37 4.16
C ARG A 374 16.67 19.78 3.57
N VAL A 375 16.27 18.60 4.04
CA VAL A 375 15.07 17.88 3.57
C VAL A 375 13.95 18.06 4.59
N ASN A 376 14.23 17.74 5.85
CA ASN A 376 13.29 17.92 6.95
C ASN A 376 13.66 19.16 7.76
N LEU A 377 13.00 20.28 7.44
CA LEU A 377 13.24 21.59 8.05
C LEU A 377 12.75 21.69 9.50
N ARG A 378 11.96 20.73 9.99
CA ARG A 378 11.57 20.66 11.41
C ARG A 378 12.70 20.13 12.31
N ARG A 379 13.79 19.63 11.71
CA ARG A 379 15.03 19.30 12.44
C ARG A 379 15.95 20.52 12.46
N GLU A 380 15.84 21.27 13.54
CA GLU A 380 16.38 22.63 13.69
C GLU A 380 17.83 22.63 14.22
N PHE A 381 18.69 21.84 13.59
CA PHE A 381 20.12 21.85 13.88
C PHE A 381 20.86 22.68 12.83
N PHE A 382 21.85 23.45 13.27
CA PHE A 382 22.61 24.38 12.43
C PHE A 382 24.11 24.23 12.67
N TYR A 383 24.91 24.31 11.60
CA TYR A 383 26.37 24.34 11.63
C TYR A 383 26.88 25.72 12.07
N VAL A 384 26.66 26.04 13.34
CA VAL A 384 26.99 27.31 13.98
C VAL A 384 27.51 27.09 15.39
N THR A 385 28.17 28.08 15.97
CA THR A 385 28.59 28.10 17.37
C THR A 385 27.58 28.85 18.25
N PRO A 386 27.59 28.63 19.57
CA PRO A 386 26.79 29.45 20.50
C PRO A 386 27.07 30.96 20.34
N ALA A 387 28.34 31.34 20.12
CA ALA A 387 28.74 32.72 19.90
C ALA A 387 28.09 33.34 18.65
N ASP A 388 27.96 32.58 17.56
CA ASP A 388 27.25 33.03 16.34
C ASP A 388 25.78 33.33 16.64
N VAL A 389 25.13 32.46 17.44
CA VAL A 389 23.73 32.61 17.83
C VAL A 389 23.54 33.80 18.77
N ARG A 390 24.46 34.01 19.72
CA ARG A 390 24.48 35.21 20.58
C ARG A 390 24.54 36.49 19.75
N ALA A 391 25.44 36.55 18.78
CA ALA A 391 25.57 37.72 17.90
C ALA A 391 24.29 37.98 17.08
N ALA A 392 23.64 36.93 16.60
CA ALA A 392 22.34 37.05 15.92
C ALA A 392 21.23 37.54 16.88
N LEU A 393 21.15 36.97 18.09
CA LEU A 393 20.18 37.35 19.10
C LEU A 393 20.33 38.82 19.53
N GLN A 394 21.55 39.32 19.70
CA GLN A 394 21.80 40.73 20.02
C GLN A 394 21.25 41.68 18.95
N ARG A 395 21.28 41.28 17.67
CA ARG A 395 20.70 42.06 16.57
C ARG A 395 19.17 41.95 16.52
N LEU A 396 18.61 40.79 16.87
CA LEU A 396 17.19 40.47 16.66
C LEU A 396 16.28 40.74 17.87
N ALA A 397 16.79 40.58 19.09
CA ALA A 397 16.01 40.64 20.34
C ALA A 397 16.41 41.83 21.24
N GLY A 398 17.41 42.63 20.84
CA GLY A 398 17.86 43.81 21.59
C GLY A 398 18.59 43.47 22.90
N GLN A 399 18.53 44.39 23.87
CA GLN A 399 19.28 44.34 25.14
C GLN A 399 18.66 43.42 26.22
N HIS A 400 17.60 42.67 25.91
CA HIS A 400 16.91 41.79 26.88
C HIS A 400 17.54 40.39 26.99
N LEU A 401 18.77 40.21 26.51
CA LEU A 401 19.55 39.00 26.71
C LEU A 401 20.06 38.99 28.16
N LEU A 402 19.25 38.48 29.09
CA LEU A 402 19.57 38.48 30.52
C LEU A 402 20.78 37.59 30.85
N GLU A 403 20.87 36.40 30.25
CA GLU A 403 21.97 35.45 30.46
C GLU A 403 22.25 34.65 29.18
N PHE A 404 23.53 34.53 28.80
CA PHE A 404 23.99 33.68 27.70
C PHE A 404 25.30 33.01 28.05
N GLN A 405 25.35 31.68 27.97
CA GLN A 405 26.54 30.90 28.26
C GLN A 405 27.25 30.52 26.96
N ASP A 406 28.36 31.21 26.65
CA ASP A 406 29.09 30.98 25.40
C ASP A 406 29.79 29.61 25.35
N THR A 407 30.21 29.10 26.51
CA THR A 407 31.04 27.89 26.61
C THR A 407 30.23 26.75 27.23
N PRO A 408 30.01 25.61 26.52
CA PRO A 408 29.51 24.40 27.16
C PRO A 408 30.57 23.93 28.18
N GLU A 409 30.30 23.76 29.47
CA GLU A 409 29.48 22.72 30.07
C GLU A 409 30.05 21.31 29.91
N ALA A 410 29.29 20.46 29.24
CA ALA A 410 29.63 19.09 28.87
C ALA A 410 30.31 18.26 29.99
N PRO A 411 29.81 18.24 31.25
CA PRO A 411 30.52 17.63 32.37
C PRO A 411 30.73 16.11 32.16
N GLU A 412 29.69 15.40 31.71
CA GLU A 412 29.75 13.95 31.45
C GLU A 412 30.75 13.61 30.33
N TRP A 413 30.77 14.42 29.26
CA TRP A 413 31.70 14.22 28.15
C TRP A 413 33.14 14.48 28.57
N ARG A 414 33.42 15.56 29.32
CA ARG A 414 34.78 15.87 29.82
C ARG A 414 35.27 14.82 30.81
N ALA A 415 34.40 14.35 31.70
CA ALA A 415 34.70 13.22 32.58
C ALA A 415 35.02 11.96 31.76
N SER A 416 34.27 11.71 30.68
CA SER A 416 34.51 10.57 29.79
C SER A 416 35.85 10.66 29.04
N GLN A 417 36.25 11.85 28.56
CA GLN A 417 37.58 12.05 27.95
C GLN A 417 38.70 11.80 28.95
N THR A 418 38.54 12.35 30.17
CA THR A 418 39.49 12.16 31.27
C THR A 418 39.63 10.67 31.63
N ALA A 419 38.51 9.94 31.74
CA ALA A 419 38.49 8.51 32.02
C ALA A 419 39.11 7.67 30.90
N ALA A 420 39.01 8.12 29.65
CA ALA A 420 39.62 7.49 28.48
C ALA A 420 41.11 7.84 28.30
N GLY A 421 41.68 8.70 29.15
CA GLY A 421 43.07 9.17 29.04
C GLY A 421 43.33 10.03 27.80
N ARG A 422 42.32 10.75 27.32
CA ARG A 422 42.39 11.63 26.14
C ARG A 422 42.36 13.10 26.49
#